data_AF-A0A225V4W3-F1
#
_entry.id   AF-A0A225V4W3-F1
#
_cell.length_a   1.000
_cell.length_b   1.000
_cell.length_c   1.000
_cell.angle_alpha   90.00
_cell.angle_beta   90.00
_cell.angle_gamma   90.00
#
_symmetry.space_group_name_H-M   'P 1'
#
loop_
_entity.id
_entity.type
_entity.pdbx_description
1 polymer ?
#
loop_
_entity_poly.entity_id
_entity_poly.type
_entity_poly.pdbx_seq_one_letter_code
_entity_poly.pdbx_strand_id
1 'polypeptide(L)'
;MYAWFFPKGGEYHSNLDEGHRYFWSYAIVWTDNPNPDNSTILGVSMSAYIGYGKKAPPASKYVINGTTIKFDSYISMLMGKQALQLTKKEGETQDLIAWEQLTDEARNSLSEFDFESSWSFSEVVMPLKDEEFTAKLKKACPF
;
A
#
# COMPACT_ATOMS: atom_id res chain seq x y z
N MET A 1 -5.93 -2.39 6.50
CA MET A 1 -4.91 -2.15 5.46
C MET A 1 -5.65 -1.86 4.17
N TYR A 2 -5.20 -0.89 3.39
CA TYR A 2 -5.73 -0.57 2.06
C TYR A 2 -4.70 -0.98 1.03
N ALA A 3 -5.13 -1.58 -0.07
CA ALA A 3 -4.26 -2.05 -1.15
C ALA A 3 -4.80 -1.59 -2.50
N TRP A 4 -3.89 -1.24 -3.41
CA TRP A 4 -4.18 -0.84 -4.78
C TRP A 4 -3.40 -1.70 -5.74
N PHE A 5 -4.09 -2.27 -6.72
CA PHE A 5 -3.49 -3.02 -7.81
C PHE A 5 -3.24 -2.11 -9.01
N PHE A 6 -2.06 -2.24 -9.59
CA PHE A 6 -1.70 -1.64 -10.85
C PHE A 6 -1.30 -2.75 -11.83
N PRO A 7 -1.78 -2.75 -13.08
CA PRO A 7 -1.39 -3.75 -14.07
C PRO A 7 0.13 -3.76 -14.38
N LYS A 8 0.82 -2.64 -14.09
CA LYS A 8 2.26 -2.45 -14.29
C LYS A 8 2.82 -1.59 -13.14
N GLY A 9 4.04 -1.87 -12.73
CA GLY A 9 4.82 -1.08 -11.79
C GLY A 9 6.00 -0.40 -12.46
N GLY A 10 6.29 0.85 -12.10
CA GLY A 10 7.53 1.51 -12.50
C GLY A 10 8.74 0.98 -11.72
N GLU A 11 9.82 0.64 -12.41
CA GLU A 11 11.12 0.30 -11.83
C GLU A 11 12.19 0.61 -12.88
N TYR A 12 13.28 1.32 -12.54
CA TYR A 12 14.36 1.54 -13.52
C TYR A 12 15.39 0.43 -13.42
N HIS A 13 15.61 -0.25 -14.55
CA HIS A 13 16.76 -1.14 -14.72
C HIS A 13 17.89 -0.39 -15.39
N SER A 14 19.12 -0.84 -15.14
CA SER A 14 20.38 -0.09 -15.31
C SER A 14 20.68 0.46 -16.70
N ASN A 15 19.83 0.30 -17.73
CA ASN A 15 19.93 0.97 -19.04
C ASN A 15 18.62 0.98 -19.87
N LEU A 16 17.44 0.64 -19.30
CA LEU A 16 16.17 0.58 -20.05
C LEU A 16 14.99 1.05 -19.17
N ASP A 17 14.07 1.83 -19.74
CA ASP A 17 12.77 2.22 -19.13
C ASP A 17 11.83 1.00 -19.06
N GLU A 18 12.21 -0.02 -18.29
CA GLU A 18 11.47 -1.27 -18.18
C GLU A 18 10.89 -1.41 -16.77
N GLY A 19 9.64 -0.98 -16.62
CA GLY A 19 8.83 -1.39 -15.47
C GLY A 19 8.52 -2.89 -15.50
N HIS A 20 7.84 -3.39 -14.48
CA HIS A 20 7.48 -4.79 -14.37
C HIS A 20 5.96 -4.99 -14.47
N ARG A 21 5.55 -6.20 -14.84
CA ARG A 21 4.13 -6.58 -14.83
C ARG A 21 3.68 -6.71 -13.37
N TYR A 22 2.47 -6.23 -13.10
CA TYR A 22 1.82 -6.24 -11.79
C TYR A 22 2.53 -5.40 -10.74
N PHE A 23 1.76 -4.62 -9.98
CA PHE A 23 2.28 -3.91 -8.83
C PHE A 23 1.19 -3.72 -7.80
N TRP A 24 1.56 -3.98 -6.54
CA TRP A 24 0.70 -3.75 -5.40
C TRP A 24 1.29 -2.63 -4.55
N SER A 25 0.50 -1.58 -4.35
CA SER A 25 0.76 -0.56 -3.34
C SER A 25 -0.16 -0.80 -2.14
N TYR A 26 0.30 -0.52 -0.93
CA TYR A 26 -0.56 -0.60 0.25
C TYR A 26 -0.24 0.45 1.30
N ALA A 27 -1.25 0.77 2.09
CA ALA A 27 -1.16 1.59 3.29
C ALA A 27 -1.83 0.86 4.46
N ILE A 28 -1.27 1.04 5.66
CA ILE A 28 -1.84 0.54 6.91
C ILE A 28 -2.14 1.75 7.76
N VAL A 29 -3.42 1.92 8.10
CA VAL A 29 -3.88 2.94 9.05
C VAL A 29 -4.00 2.27 10.41
N TRP A 30 -3.33 2.82 11.40
CA TRP A 30 -3.33 2.34 12.78
C TRP A 30 -4.24 3.24 13.60
N THR A 31 -5.24 2.65 14.23
CA THR A 31 -6.24 3.35 15.02
C THR A 31 -6.26 2.87 16.46
N ASP A 32 -6.80 3.68 17.37
CA ASP A 32 -6.99 3.34 18.78
C ASP A 32 -8.21 2.43 19.02
N ASN A 33 -9.21 2.49 18.13
CA ASN A 33 -10.47 1.77 18.26
C ASN A 33 -10.90 1.15 16.92
N PRO A 34 -11.41 -0.10 16.91
CA PRO A 34 -12.04 -0.69 15.73
C PRO A 34 -13.38 -0.03 15.33
N ASN A 35 -14.04 0.71 16.22
CA ASN A 35 -15.31 1.37 15.91
C ASN A 35 -15.08 2.63 15.05
N PRO A 36 -15.55 2.69 13.79
CA PRO A 36 -15.28 3.81 12.89
C PRO A 36 -15.86 5.15 13.37
N ASP A 37 -16.93 5.14 14.16
CA ASP A 37 -17.59 6.37 14.63
C ASP A 37 -16.82 7.04 15.78
N ASN A 38 -15.90 6.31 16.42
CA ASN A 38 -15.14 6.78 17.58
C ASN A 38 -13.71 6.25 17.53
N SER A 39 -13.00 6.61 16.46
CA SER A 39 -11.65 6.15 16.19
C SER A 39 -10.75 7.31 15.77
N THR A 40 -9.54 7.35 16.31
CA THR A 40 -8.50 8.32 15.98
C THR A 40 -7.34 7.64 15.27
N ILE A 41 -6.83 8.28 14.22
CA ILE A 41 -5.62 7.81 13.53
C ILE A 41 -4.40 8.05 14.43
N LEU A 42 -3.81 6.96 14.93
CA LEU A 42 -2.58 6.99 15.71
C LEU A 42 -1.33 6.97 14.84
N GLY A 43 -1.42 6.33 13.67
CA GLY A 43 -0.28 6.18 12.78
C GLY A 43 -0.67 5.71 11.39
N VAL A 44 0.28 5.84 10.48
CA VAL A 44 0.16 5.34 9.11
C VAL A 44 1.49 4.74 8.67
N SER A 45 1.39 3.59 8.01
CA SER A 45 2.51 2.94 7.36
C SER A 45 2.19 2.70 5.88
N MET A 46 3.19 2.70 5.02
CA MET A 46 3.00 2.56 3.56
C MET A 46 4.12 1.76 2.92
N SER A 47 3.78 1.06 1.83
CA SER A 47 4.76 0.47 0.92
C SER A 47 5.61 1.58 0.30
N ALA A 48 6.82 1.76 0.83
CA ALA A 48 7.70 2.84 0.42
C ALA A 48 8.79 2.33 -0.52
N TYR A 49 9.52 3.29 -1.08
CA TYR A 49 10.66 3.07 -1.96
C TYR A 49 11.66 2.04 -1.39
N ILE A 50 12.01 2.15 -0.11
CA ILE A 50 12.77 1.14 0.64
C ILE A 50 12.00 0.82 1.94
N GLY A 51 11.76 -0.46 2.18
CA GLY A 51 11.08 -0.94 3.37
C GLY A 51 9.69 -0.33 3.54
N TYR A 52 9.47 0.37 4.64
CA TYR A 52 8.16 0.91 5.01
C TYR A 52 8.28 2.38 5.37
N GLY A 53 7.46 3.22 4.74
CA GLY A 53 7.26 4.60 5.20
C GLY A 53 6.37 4.57 6.42
N LYS A 54 6.77 5.21 7.52
CA LYS A 54 6.06 5.19 8.81
C LYS A 54 5.90 6.59 9.36
N LYS A 55 4.72 6.93 9.88
CA LYS A 55 4.42 8.18 10.60
C LYS A 55 3.44 7.92 11.73
N ALA A 56 3.76 8.35 12.94
CA ALA A 56 2.90 8.23 14.11
C ALA A 56 3.07 9.45 15.04
N PRO A 57 2.07 10.35 15.16
CA PRO A 57 0.91 10.48 14.26
C PRO A 57 1.29 11.09 12.90
N PRO A 58 0.48 10.90 11.85
CA PRO A 58 0.61 11.69 10.62
C PRO A 58 0.35 13.17 10.89
N ALA A 59 1.11 14.06 10.26
CA ALA A 59 0.88 15.50 10.38
C ALA A 59 -0.46 15.90 9.74
N SER A 60 -1.18 16.84 10.36
CA SER A 60 -2.52 17.29 9.93
C SER A 60 -2.61 17.74 8.47
N LYS A 61 -1.54 18.33 7.91
CA LYS A 61 -1.47 18.69 6.47
C LYS A 61 -1.68 17.52 5.50
N TYR A 62 -1.50 16.28 5.97
CA TYR A 62 -1.69 15.05 5.21
C TYR A 62 -3.04 14.37 5.48
N VAL A 63 -3.88 14.92 6.36
CA VAL A 63 -5.15 14.32 6.80
C VAL A 63 -6.29 15.30 6.59
N ILE A 64 -7.33 14.89 5.88
CA ILE A 64 -8.57 15.67 5.68
C ILE A 64 -9.50 15.35 6.85
N ASN A 65 -9.98 16.39 7.55
CA ASN A 65 -10.95 16.30 8.65
C ASN A 65 -10.60 15.29 9.76
N GLY A 66 -9.32 14.92 9.91
CA GLY A 66 -8.88 13.93 10.90
C GLY A 66 -9.16 12.46 10.53
N THR A 67 -9.84 12.18 9.41
CA THR A 67 -10.35 10.84 9.08
C THR A 67 -9.78 10.27 7.78
N THR A 68 -9.34 11.10 6.84
CA THR A 68 -8.87 10.65 5.52
C THR A 68 -7.42 11.02 5.29
N ILE A 69 -6.54 10.03 5.16
CA ILE A 69 -5.12 10.26 4.86
C ILE A 69 -4.92 10.43 3.34
N LYS A 70 -4.12 11.42 2.96
CA LYS A 70 -3.78 11.72 1.56
C LYS A 70 -2.50 10.99 1.15
N PHE A 71 -2.60 10.17 0.12
CA PHE A 71 -1.49 9.42 -0.46
C PHE A 71 -1.21 9.85 -1.89
N ASP A 72 0.04 9.72 -2.30
CA ASP A 72 0.51 9.93 -3.66
C ASP A 72 1.29 8.69 -4.11
N SER A 73 0.89 8.13 -5.26
CA SER A 73 1.66 7.08 -5.92
C SER A 73 2.61 7.74 -6.90
N TYR A 74 3.91 7.59 -6.67
CA TYR A 74 4.93 8.28 -7.42
C TYR A 74 6.05 7.32 -7.82
N ILE A 75 6.80 7.73 -8.84
CA ILE A 75 8.03 7.07 -9.24
C ILE A 75 9.20 7.79 -8.58
N SER A 76 9.96 7.07 -7.74
CA SER A 76 11.14 7.64 -7.08
C SER A 76 12.20 8.04 -8.10
N MET A 77 12.65 9.30 -8.09
CA MET A 77 13.70 9.76 -9.02
C MET A 77 15.04 9.06 -8.81
N LEU A 78 15.29 8.46 -7.64
CA LEU A 78 16.59 7.87 -7.32
C LEU A 78 16.83 6.52 -8.02
N MET A 79 15.80 5.67 -8.15
CA MET A 79 15.91 4.34 -8.80
C MET A 79 14.67 3.95 -9.62
N GLY A 80 13.76 4.89 -9.90
CA GLY A 80 12.59 4.64 -10.75
C GLY A 80 11.52 3.74 -10.18
N LYS A 81 11.63 3.35 -8.92
CA LYS A 81 10.67 2.45 -8.31
C LYS A 81 9.40 3.17 -7.92
N GLN A 82 8.26 2.61 -8.31
CA GLN A 82 6.95 3.08 -7.89
C GLN A 82 6.77 2.83 -6.39
N ALA A 83 6.27 3.83 -5.68
CA ALA A 83 6.08 3.79 -4.24
C ALA A 83 4.89 4.66 -3.82
N LEU A 84 4.51 4.52 -2.55
CA LEU A 84 3.50 5.35 -1.91
C LEU A 84 4.15 6.34 -0.93
N GLN A 85 3.66 7.58 -0.92
CA GLN A 85 4.06 8.61 0.04
C GLN A 85 2.87 9.42 0.55
N LEU A 86 3.04 10.12 1.67
CA LEU A 86 2.07 11.14 2.10
C LEU A 86 2.17 12.39 1.24
N THR A 87 1.04 13.01 0.94
CA THR A 87 0.98 14.21 0.12
C THR A 87 0.08 15.28 0.70
N LYS A 88 0.36 16.55 0.34
CA LYS A 88 -0.52 17.68 0.66
C LYS A 88 -1.66 17.82 -0.32
N LYS A 89 -1.53 17.27 -1.54
CA LYS A 89 -2.54 17.35 -2.59
C LYS A 89 -3.70 16.43 -2.24
N GLU A 90 -4.92 16.92 -2.43
CA GLU A 90 -6.10 16.06 -2.35
C GLU A 90 -6.14 15.19 -3.60
N GLY A 91 -6.43 13.91 -3.40
CA GLY A 91 -6.58 12.92 -4.45
C GLY A 91 -8.03 12.48 -4.57
N GLU A 92 -8.23 11.33 -5.21
CA GLU A 92 -9.55 10.73 -5.41
C GLU A 92 -9.74 9.51 -4.51
N THR A 93 -11.00 9.14 -4.29
CA THR A 93 -11.39 7.88 -3.65
C THR A 93 -11.73 6.84 -4.70
N GLN A 94 -11.57 5.56 -4.37
CA GLN A 94 -11.98 4.43 -5.20
C GLN A 94 -13.06 3.64 -4.48
N ASP A 95 -13.89 2.92 -5.23
CA ASP A 95 -14.87 2.02 -4.65
C ASP A 95 -14.14 0.91 -3.87
N LEU A 96 -14.47 0.82 -2.59
CA LEU A 96 -13.84 -0.11 -1.67
C LEU A 96 -14.55 -1.46 -1.70
N ILE A 97 -13.80 -2.53 -1.90
CA ILE A 97 -14.20 -3.90 -1.59
C ILE A 97 -13.29 -4.43 -0.48
N ALA A 98 -13.86 -4.79 0.66
CA ALA A 98 -13.11 -5.38 1.77
C ALA A 98 -12.77 -6.85 1.47
N TRP A 99 -11.68 -7.34 2.06
CA TRP A 99 -11.24 -8.74 1.89
C TRP A 99 -12.33 -9.75 2.31
N GLU A 100 -13.06 -9.40 3.37
CA GLU A 100 -14.14 -10.20 3.93
C GLU A 100 -15.39 -10.22 3.05
N GLN A 101 -15.54 -9.20 2.18
CA GLN A 101 -16.66 -9.08 1.23
C GLN A 101 -16.42 -9.83 -0.10
N LEU A 102 -15.19 -10.25 -0.38
CA LEU A 102 -14.87 -11.05 -1.56
C LEU A 102 -15.46 -12.46 -1.43
N THR A 103 -15.80 -13.07 -2.57
CA THR A 103 -16.15 -14.49 -2.62
C THR A 103 -14.92 -15.36 -2.32
N ASP A 104 -15.16 -16.62 -1.95
CA ASP A 104 -14.07 -17.56 -1.70
C ASP A 104 -13.22 -17.77 -2.95
N GLU A 105 -13.82 -17.81 -4.14
CA GLU A 105 -13.10 -17.94 -5.41
C GLU A 105 -12.18 -16.74 -5.67
N ALA A 106 -12.64 -15.53 -5.36
CA ALA A 106 -11.84 -14.32 -5.51
C ALA A 106 -10.66 -14.29 -4.51
N ARG A 107 -10.91 -14.65 -3.24
CA ARG A 107 -9.84 -14.76 -2.23
C ARG A 107 -8.80 -15.82 -2.59
N ASN A 108 -9.25 -16.99 -3.03
CA ASN A 108 -8.36 -18.07 -3.46
C ASN A 108 -7.53 -17.63 -4.68
N SER A 109 -8.18 -17.07 -5.71
CA SER A 109 -7.50 -16.58 -6.91
C SER A 109 -6.45 -15.53 -6.57
N LEU A 110 -6.76 -14.55 -5.72
CA LEU A 110 -5.80 -13.51 -5.30
C LEU A 110 -4.65 -14.06 -4.44
N SER A 111 -4.87 -15.16 -3.72
CA SER A 111 -3.86 -15.75 -2.83
C SER A 111 -2.92 -16.69 -3.57
N GLU A 112 -3.42 -17.40 -4.58
CA GLU A 112 -2.68 -18.42 -5.34
C GLU A 112 -2.05 -17.88 -6.63
N PHE A 113 -2.55 -16.78 -7.18
CA PHE A 113 -2.05 -16.23 -8.43
C PHE A 113 -0.59 -15.79 -8.31
N ASP A 114 0.21 -16.20 -9.30
CA ASP A 114 1.61 -15.81 -9.42
C ASP A 114 1.72 -14.39 -10.01
N PHE A 115 1.87 -13.42 -9.10
CA PHE A 115 2.11 -12.02 -9.43
C PHE A 115 3.59 -11.72 -9.67
N GLU A 116 4.50 -12.69 -9.52
CA GLU A 116 5.93 -12.47 -9.70
C GLU A 116 6.24 -11.98 -11.11
N SER A 117 7.22 -11.10 -11.18
CA SER A 117 7.78 -10.64 -12.44
C SER A 117 9.28 -10.70 -12.34
N SER A 118 9.91 -11.40 -13.29
CA SER A 118 11.38 -11.54 -13.38
C SER A 118 12.13 -10.21 -13.40
N TRP A 119 11.41 -9.14 -13.76
CA TRP A 119 11.91 -7.77 -13.84
C TRP A 119 11.65 -6.94 -12.57
N SER A 120 11.10 -7.51 -11.50
CA SER A 120 10.98 -6.77 -10.23
C SER A 120 12.15 -7.03 -9.29
N PHE A 121 12.67 -5.98 -8.64
CA PHE A 121 13.69 -6.14 -7.58
C PHE A 121 13.12 -6.67 -6.26
N SER A 122 11.79 -6.78 -6.15
CA SER A 122 11.11 -7.29 -4.97
C SER A 122 9.95 -8.18 -5.34
N GLU A 123 9.69 -9.17 -4.50
CA GLU A 123 8.52 -10.03 -4.59
C GLU A 123 7.24 -9.20 -4.73
N VAL A 124 6.44 -9.49 -5.75
CA VAL A 124 5.16 -8.84 -6.03
C VAL A 124 4.09 -9.81 -5.58
N VAL A 125 3.53 -9.58 -4.39
CA VAL A 125 2.52 -10.45 -3.78
C VAL A 125 1.30 -9.68 -3.30
N MET A 126 0.14 -10.33 -3.35
CA MET A 126 -1.12 -9.80 -2.80
C MET A 126 -0.94 -9.44 -1.32
N PRO A 127 -1.00 -8.16 -0.92
CA PRO A 127 -0.61 -7.73 0.43
C PRO A 127 -1.60 -8.16 1.54
N LEU A 128 -2.82 -8.55 1.16
CA LEU A 128 -3.87 -9.00 2.07
C LEU A 128 -3.95 -10.54 2.21
N LYS A 129 -3.14 -11.32 1.47
CA LYS A 129 -3.10 -12.78 1.70
C LYS A 129 -2.58 -13.07 3.12
N ASP A 130 -3.15 -14.06 3.80
CA ASP A 130 -3.06 -14.22 5.27
C ASP A 130 -1.64 -14.10 5.86
N GLU A 131 -0.68 -14.82 5.28
CA GLU A 131 0.72 -14.80 5.74
C GLU A 131 1.38 -13.44 5.51
N GLU A 132 1.16 -12.83 4.35
CA GLU A 132 1.69 -11.52 4.01
C GLU A 132 1.06 -10.41 4.82
N PHE A 133 -0.25 -10.46 5.02
CA PHE A 133 -0.97 -9.48 5.81
C PHE A 133 -0.38 -9.39 7.21
N THR A 134 -0.25 -10.54 7.88
CA THR A 134 0.32 -10.62 9.23
C THR A 134 1.78 -10.18 9.27
N ALA A 135 2.59 -10.63 8.30
CA ALA A 135 4.00 -10.26 8.22
C ALA A 135 4.20 -8.75 7.99
N LYS A 136 3.42 -8.17 7.08
CA LYS A 136 3.45 -6.74 6.76
C LYS A 136 2.99 -5.89 7.94
N LEU A 137 1.92 -6.28 8.65
CA LEU A 137 1.50 -5.57 9.86
C LEU A 137 2.63 -5.50 10.90
N LYS A 138 3.28 -6.63 11.20
CA LYS A 138 4.39 -6.69 12.16
C LYS A 138 5.57 -5.81 11.74
N LYS A 139 6.01 -5.91 10.48
CA LYS A 139 7.16 -5.14 9.96
C LYS A 139 6.84 -3.64 9.84
N ALA A 140 5.59 -3.31 9.54
CA ALA A 140 5.16 -1.94 9.26
C ALA A 140 4.73 -1.17 10.52
N CYS A 141 4.54 -1.82 11.68
CA CYS A 141 4.16 -1.15 12.91
C CYS A 141 5.06 0.07 13.20
N PRO A 142 4.49 1.28 13.41
CA PRO A 142 5.25 2.50 13.64
C PRO A 142 5.50 2.79 15.13
N PHE A 143 5.14 1.87 16.02
CA PHE A 143 5.27 1.95 17.47
C PHE A 143 6.25 0.89 17.99
#